data_AF-A0A8T9SZ86-F1
#
_entry.id   AF-A0A8T9SZ86-F1
#
_cell.length_a   1.000
_cell.length_b   1.000
_cell.length_c   1.000
_cell.angle_alpha   90.00
_cell.angle_beta   90.00
_cell.angle_gamma   90.00
#
_symmetry.space_group_name_H-M   'P 1'
#
loop_
_entity.id
_entity.type
_entity.pdbx_description
1 polymer ?
#
loop_
_entity_poly.entity_id
_entity_poly.type
_entity_poly.pdbx_seq_one_letter_code
_entity_poly.pdbx_strand_id
1 'polypeptide(L)' 'MKTLFLFLAGATLSLASCSQDKTAMERAEDMPAGTTVKGADGSKIKKQEDGDIKIKDAAGNKVKKDADDGEVKVK' A
#
# COMPACT_ATOMS: atom_id res chain seq x y z
N MET A 1 3.68 -3.93 53.29
CA MET A 1 2.67 -3.07 52.66
C MET A 1 3.30 -2.34 51.48
N LYS A 2 2.54 -2.19 50.39
CA LYS A 2 2.69 -1.24 49.26
C LYS A 2 3.74 -1.63 48.21
N THR A 3 3.41 -2.50 47.25
CA THR A 3 2.86 -2.14 45.91
C THR A 3 3.61 -1.01 45.22
N LEU A 4 4.32 -1.30 44.12
CA LEU A 4 4.11 -0.62 42.82
C LEU A 4 5.04 -1.18 41.73
N PHE A 5 4.43 -1.66 40.63
CA PHE A 5 4.81 -1.41 39.22
C PHE A 5 6.15 -2.03 38.74
N LEU A 6 6.27 -2.71 37.60
CA LEU A 6 5.45 -2.71 36.40
C LEU A 6 5.87 -3.96 35.58
N PHE A 7 4.90 -4.78 35.21
CA PHE A 7 4.97 -5.64 34.02
C PHE A 7 5.40 -4.80 32.80
N LEU A 8 6.39 -5.23 32.03
CA LEU A 8 6.40 -5.10 30.57
C LEU A 8 7.60 -5.92 30.06
N ALA A 9 7.39 -7.20 29.76
CA ALA A 9 6.93 -7.66 28.44
C ALA A 9 7.93 -7.24 27.36
N GLY A 10 8.65 -8.26 26.85
CA GLY A 10 9.57 -8.13 25.75
C GLY A 10 8.92 -7.48 24.53
N ALA A 11 9.67 -6.60 23.89
CA ALA A 11 9.52 -6.32 22.49
C ALA A 11 10.78 -6.82 21.81
N THR A 12 10.79 -8.13 21.49
CA THR A 12 11.46 -8.56 20.27
C THR A 12 10.91 -7.65 19.18
N LEU A 13 11.73 -6.70 18.70
CA LEU A 13 11.42 -5.92 17.52
C LEU A 13 11.49 -6.91 16.36
N SER A 14 10.42 -7.68 16.22
CA SER A 14 10.09 -8.41 15.03
C SER A 14 9.84 -7.31 14.01
N LEU A 15 10.92 -6.86 13.36
CA LEU A 15 10.83 -6.18 12.08
C LEU A 15 9.97 -7.10 11.23
N ALA A 16 8.73 -6.68 11.10
CA ALA A 16 7.69 -7.38 10.39
C ALA A 16 8.31 -7.89 9.10
N SER A 17 8.47 -9.20 9.03
CA SER A 17 8.53 -9.88 7.75
C SER A 17 7.19 -9.56 7.12
N CYS A 18 7.12 -8.45 6.38
CA CYS A 18 5.95 -8.06 5.61
C CYS A 18 5.88 -9.00 4.40
N SER A 19 5.59 -10.27 4.71
CA SER A 19 5.24 -11.27 3.73
C SER A 19 3.90 -10.87 3.14
N GLN A 20 4.01 -10.28 1.94
CA GLN A 20 3.24 -10.62 0.75
C GLN A 20 1.82 -10.07 0.55
N ASP A 21 1.21 -9.43 1.54
CA ASP A 21 -0.01 -8.63 1.32
C ASP A 21 0.30 -7.13 1.19
N LYS A 22 1.34 -6.78 0.41
CA LYS A 22 1.45 -5.39 -0.08
C LYS A 22 0.22 -5.11 -0.93
N THR A 23 -0.59 -4.14 -0.53
CA THR A 23 -1.76 -3.73 -1.29
C THR A 23 -1.34 -3.31 -2.71
N ALA A 24 -2.26 -3.40 -3.68
CA ALA A 24 -1.95 -2.95 -5.04
C ALA A 24 -1.46 -1.49 -5.08
N MET A 25 -1.85 -0.68 -4.09
CA MET A 25 -1.38 0.68 -3.86
C MET A 25 0.10 0.74 -3.52
N GLU A 26 0.54 0.01 -2.49
CA GLU A 26 1.95 -0.02 -2.10
C GLU A 26 2.84 -0.60 -3.20
N ARG A 27 2.35 -1.63 -3.91
CA ARG A 27 3.06 -2.15 -5.09
C ARG A 27 3.20 -1.11 -6.18
N ALA A 28 2.19 -0.26 -6.38
CA ALA A 28 2.25 0.82 -7.35
C ALA A 28 3.19 1.95 -6.92
N GLU A 29 3.29 2.24 -5.62
CA GLU A 29 4.21 3.25 -5.08
C GLU A 29 5.68 2.85 -5.32
N ASP A 30 5.99 1.57 -5.17
CA ASP A 30 7.33 0.99 -5.38
C ASP A 30 7.74 0.90 -6.88
N MET A 31 6.80 1.13 -7.80
CA MET A 31 7.09 1.10 -9.24
C MET A 31 7.72 2.42 -9.73
N PRO A 32 8.56 2.40 -10.78
CA PRO A 32 9.02 3.63 -11.41
C PRO A 32 7.86 4.40 -12.06
N ALA A 33 7.96 5.73 -12.05
CA ALA A 33 6.98 6.60 -12.70
C ALA A 33 6.88 6.28 -14.21
N GLY A 34 5.69 6.40 -14.78
CA GLY A 34 5.41 6.01 -16.17
C GLY A 34 5.17 4.51 -16.40
N THR A 35 5.28 3.67 -15.36
CA THR A 35 5.11 2.21 -15.52
C THR A 35 3.64 1.80 -15.50
N THR A 36 3.31 0.82 -16.36
CA THR A 36 2.00 0.18 -16.38
C THR A 36 2.14 -1.33 -16.22
N VAL A 37 1.49 -1.90 -15.22
CA VAL A 37 1.41 -3.35 -14.97
C VAL A 37 -0.02 -3.82 -15.19
N LYS A 38 -0.18 -4.96 -15.84
CA LYS A 38 -1.46 -5.66 -15.98
C LYS A 38 -1.34 -7.00 -15.27
N GLY A 39 -2.23 -7.27 -14.32
CA GLY A 39 -2.34 -8.57 -13.68
C GLY A 39 -2.99 -9.58 -14.62
N ALA A 40 -2.65 -10.86 -14.44
CA ALA A 40 -3.24 -11.97 -15.19
C ALA A 40 -4.74 -12.14 -14.88
N ASP A 41 -5.18 -11.65 -13.73
CA ASP A 41 -6.57 -11.58 -13.27
C ASP A 41 -7.40 -10.49 -13.97
N GLY A 42 -6.77 -9.64 -14.81
CA GLY A 42 -7.41 -8.50 -15.47
C GLY A 42 -7.31 -7.19 -14.69
N SER A 43 -6.66 -7.19 -13.52
CA SER A 43 -6.31 -5.97 -12.81
C SER A 43 -5.28 -5.14 -13.59
N LYS A 44 -5.23 -3.83 -13.36
CA LYS A 44 -4.32 -2.91 -14.04
C LYS A 44 -3.84 -1.85 -13.06
N ILE A 45 -2.53 -1.70 -12.94
CA ILE A 45 -1.87 -0.66 -12.16
C ILE A 45 -1.14 0.26 -13.15
N LYS A 46 -1.36 1.57 -13.05
CA LYS A 46 -0.68 2.58 -13.86
C LYS A 46 -0.13 3.66 -12.94
N LYS A 47 1.19 3.78 -12.86
CA LYS A 47 1.87 4.92 -12.27
C LYS A 47 2.22 5.89 -13.40
N GLN A 48 1.70 7.10 -13.32
CA GLN A 48 1.96 8.15 -14.31
C GLN A 48 3.30 8.84 -13.99
N GLU A 49 3.82 9.65 -14.92
CA GLU A 49 5.08 10.38 -14.74
C GLU A 49 4.97 11.51 -13.72
N ASP A 50 3.76 12.07 -13.55
CA ASP A 50 3.38 13.01 -12.50
C ASP A 50 3.35 12.37 -11.09
N GLY A 51 3.48 11.05 -10.99
CA GLY A 51 3.40 10.29 -9.75
C GLY A 51 2.00 9.75 -9.44
N ASP A 52 0.97 10.14 -10.19
CA ASP A 52 -0.40 9.67 -9.98
C ASP A 52 -0.48 8.15 -10.18
N ILE A 53 -1.16 7.48 -9.27
CA ILE A 53 -1.37 6.04 -9.32
C ILE A 53 -2.83 5.77 -9.67
N LYS A 54 -3.09 4.98 -10.72
CA LYS A 54 -4.42 4.48 -11.08
C LYS A 54 -4.41 2.96 -11.03
N ILE A 55 -5.24 2.40 -10.16
CA ILE A 55 -5.46 0.97 -10.02
C ILE A 55 -6.87 0.68 -10.48
N LYS A 56 -7.02 -0.32 -11.35
CA LYS A 56 -8.30 -0.91 -11.71
C LYS A 56 -8.23 -2.37 -11.32
N ASP A 57 -9.18 -2.84 -10.52
CA ASP A 57 -9.26 -4.26 -10.21
C ASP A 57 -9.95 -5.05 -11.33
N ALA A 58 -9.97 -6.37 -11.20
CA ALA A 58 -10.66 -7.26 -12.13
C ALA A 58 -12.18 -7.06 -12.16
N ALA A 59 -12.77 -6.62 -11.02
CA ALA A 59 -14.20 -6.32 -10.90
C ALA A 59 -14.59 -4.99 -11.58
N GLY A 60 -13.61 -4.15 -11.92
CA GLY A 60 -13.79 -2.88 -12.60
C GLY A 60 -13.74 -1.66 -11.69
N ASN A 61 -13.60 -1.84 -10.37
CA ASN A 61 -13.44 -0.76 -9.40
C ASN A 61 -12.13 -0.03 -9.64
N LYS A 62 -12.13 1.29 -9.42
CA LYS A 62 -10.95 2.12 -9.66
C LYS A 62 -10.52 2.84 -8.40
N VAL A 63 -9.24 2.76 -8.11
CA VAL A 63 -8.61 3.53 -7.04
C VAL A 63 -7.59 4.44 -7.69
N LYS A 64 -7.70 5.75 -7.46
CA LYS A 64 -6.71 6.74 -7.87
C LYS A 64 -6.00 7.30 -6.63
N LYS A 65 -4.67 7.36 -6.61
CA LYS A 65 -3.92 8.31 -5.78
C LYS A 65 -3.51 9.46 -6.65
N ASP A 66 -3.85 10.66 -6.22
CA ASP A 66 -3.24 11.86 -6.76
C ASP A 66 -1.89 12.07 -6.04
N ALA A 67 -0.82 12.29 -6.80
CA ALA A 67 0.49 12.56 -6.22
C ALA A 67 0.57 13.94 -5.55
N ASP A 68 -0.21 14.90 -6.05
CA ASP A 68 -0.20 16.29 -5.57
C ASP A 68 -0.85 16.45 -4.18
N ASP A 69 -1.95 15.73 -3.92
CA ASP A 69 -2.75 15.90 -2.69
C ASP A 69 -2.61 14.74 -1.69
N GLY A 70 -1.94 13.65 -2.07
CA GLY A 70 -1.85 12.43 -1.25
C GLY A 70 -3.19 11.72 -1.00
N GLU A 71 -4.29 12.26 -1.54
CA GLU A 71 -5.64 11.77 -1.34
C GLU A 71 -5.92 10.53 -2.22
N VAL A 72 -6.39 9.46 -1.59
CA VAL A 72 -6.82 8.24 -2.28
C VAL A 72 -8.30 8.39 -2.61
N LYS A 73 -8.62 8.57 -3.89
CA LYS A 73 -9.98 8.63 -4.42
C LYS A 73 -10.40 7.24 -4.94
N VAL A 74 -11.36 6.62 -4.26
CA VAL A 74 -11.96 5.33 -4.66
C VAL A 74 -13.26 5.61 -5.43
N LYS A 75 -13.46 4.95 -6.58
CA LYS A 75 -14.64 5.10 -7.42
C LYS A 75 -15.13 3.77 -7.99
#